data_AF-G4D2I3-F1
#
_entry.id   AF-G4D2I3-F1
#
_cell.length_a   1.000
_cell.length_b   1.000
_cell.length_c   1.000
_cell.angle_alpha   90.00
_cell.angle_beta   90.00
_cell.angle_gamma   90.00
#
_symmetry.space_group_name_H-M   'P 1'
#
loop_
_entity.id
_entity.type
_entity.pdbx_description
1 polymer ?
#
loop_
_entity_poly.entity_id
_entity_poly.type
_entity_poly.pdbx_seq_one_letter_code
_entity_poly.pdbx_strand_id
1 'polypeptide(L)'
;MSKNIFKYFNIKFKHILYAVILNIFMSYVIRGIAVEVLNYIIGLSGEVNINFSNFKELLSNPILILGFGVYLILISIVAYFELYLIIKLCTNQLSGSNFEFKREFLNFKNRISNSSLLDAILFFIYIILIIPLAEIGFSISLTKGIYIPQFITDELFKTDFGAFFTSVFILALVYINFRLIYILVLAVIKNQSFFKNIRESLELTKKIWKEDDIKIIIV
;
A
#
# COMPACT_ATOMS: atom_id res chain seq x y z
N MET A 1 -15.44 -5.30 -37.95
CA MET A 1 -15.75 -5.21 -36.51
C MET A 1 -14.73 -5.99 -35.64
N SER A 2 -14.34 -7.23 -35.98
CA SER A 2 -13.40 -8.03 -35.15
C SER A 2 -11.97 -7.47 -35.02
N LYS A 3 -11.39 -6.85 -36.06
CA LYS A 3 -10.04 -6.25 -36.01
C LYS A 3 -9.89 -5.14 -34.95
N ASN A 4 -10.95 -4.34 -34.73
CA ASN A 4 -10.92 -3.28 -33.71
C ASN A 4 -11.04 -3.85 -32.30
N ILE A 5 -11.83 -4.92 -32.11
CA ILE A 5 -11.94 -5.63 -30.83
C ILE A 5 -10.60 -6.29 -30.48
N PHE A 6 -9.94 -6.93 -31.44
CA PHE A 6 -8.63 -7.56 -31.23
C PHE A 6 -7.53 -6.55 -30.91
N LYS A 7 -7.51 -5.40 -31.60
CA LYS A 7 -6.57 -4.30 -31.32
C LYS A 7 -6.80 -3.73 -29.92
N TYR A 8 -8.05 -3.50 -29.54
CA TYR A 8 -8.42 -2.96 -28.22
C TYR A 8 -8.09 -3.95 -27.08
N PHE A 9 -8.36 -5.23 -27.29
CA PHE A 9 -8.00 -6.30 -26.37
C PHE A 9 -6.48 -6.42 -26.19
N ASN A 10 -5.71 -6.41 -27.28
CA ASN A 10 -4.25 -6.52 -27.24
C ASN A 10 -3.59 -5.33 -26.54
N ILE A 11 -4.13 -4.11 -26.72
CA ILE A 11 -3.66 -2.93 -25.98
C ILE A 11 -3.91 -3.10 -24.47
N LYS A 12 -5.16 -3.42 -24.06
CA LYS A 12 -5.48 -3.65 -22.63
C LYS A 12 -4.62 -4.76 -22.03
N PHE A 13 -4.42 -5.86 -22.75
CA PHE A 13 -3.63 -7.00 -22.29
C PHE A 13 -2.16 -6.63 -22.07
N LYS A 14 -1.52 -5.91 -23.01
CA LYS A 14 -0.12 -5.45 -22.85
C LYS A 14 0.07 -4.57 -21.60
N HIS A 15 -0.87 -3.69 -21.30
CA HIS A 15 -0.77 -2.82 -20.11
C HIS A 15 -0.99 -3.58 -18.81
N ILE A 16 -1.94 -4.50 -18.76
CA ILE A 16 -2.11 -5.41 -17.60
C ILE A 16 -0.83 -6.22 -17.40
N LEU A 17 -0.26 -6.75 -18.48
CA LEU A 17 0.99 -7.48 -18.44
C LEU A 17 2.14 -6.60 -17.90
N TYR A 18 2.25 -5.34 -18.33
CA TYR A 18 3.23 -4.40 -17.78
C TYR A 18 3.02 -4.11 -16.29
N ALA A 19 1.78 -3.95 -15.84
CA ALA A 19 1.48 -3.75 -14.42
C ALA A 19 1.86 -4.98 -13.59
N VAL A 20 1.59 -6.18 -14.09
CA VAL A 20 1.97 -7.45 -13.44
C VAL A 20 3.49 -7.59 -13.38
N ILE A 21 4.20 -7.36 -14.49
CA ILE A 21 5.67 -7.42 -14.55
C ILE A 21 6.27 -6.41 -13.56
N LEU A 22 5.76 -5.19 -13.55
CA LEU A 22 6.21 -4.15 -12.63
C LEU A 22 5.98 -4.55 -11.18
N ASN A 23 4.80 -5.10 -10.86
CA ASN A 23 4.49 -5.56 -9.50
C ASN A 23 5.41 -6.72 -9.06
N ILE A 24 5.70 -7.69 -9.92
CA ILE A 24 6.63 -8.79 -9.61
C ILE A 24 8.04 -8.24 -9.39
N PHE A 25 8.51 -7.38 -10.29
CA PHE A 25 9.83 -6.75 -10.19
C PHE A 25 9.96 -5.94 -8.90
N MET A 26 8.98 -5.07 -8.61
CA MET A 26 8.97 -4.29 -7.38
C MET A 26 8.89 -5.20 -6.15
N SER A 27 8.09 -6.27 -6.16
CA SER A 27 8.03 -7.19 -5.02
C SER A 27 9.36 -7.86 -4.69
N TYR A 28 10.21 -8.14 -5.68
CA TYR A 28 11.57 -8.62 -5.45
C TYR A 28 12.48 -7.50 -4.89
N VAL A 29 12.49 -6.34 -5.55
CA VAL A 29 13.33 -5.19 -5.16
C VAL A 29 13.01 -4.69 -3.76
N ILE A 30 11.72 -4.51 -3.46
CA ILE A 30 11.23 -4.01 -2.17
C ILE A 30 11.64 -4.96 -1.06
N ARG A 31 11.43 -6.27 -1.23
CA ARG A 31 11.80 -7.25 -0.20
C ARG A 31 13.31 -7.31 0.02
N GLY A 32 14.10 -7.31 -1.06
CA GLY A 32 15.56 -7.27 -0.94
C GLY A 32 16.03 -6.05 -0.15
N ILE A 33 15.61 -4.85 -0.55
CA ILE A 33 15.99 -3.60 0.14
C ILE A 33 15.48 -3.61 1.59
N ALA A 34 14.23 -4.04 1.82
CA ALA A 34 13.63 -4.03 3.15
C ALA A 34 14.38 -4.96 4.13
N VAL A 35 14.81 -6.14 3.68
CA VAL A 35 15.55 -7.08 4.52
C VAL A 35 16.97 -6.56 4.79
N GLU A 36 17.67 -6.06 3.77
CA GLU A 36 19.04 -5.55 3.94
C GLU A 36 19.09 -4.35 4.89
N VAL A 37 18.18 -3.38 4.73
CA VAL A 37 18.11 -2.21 5.62
C VAL A 37 17.74 -2.64 7.05
N LEU A 38 16.81 -3.58 7.21
CA LEU A 38 16.43 -4.09 8.52
C LEU A 38 17.60 -4.80 9.21
N ASN A 39 18.30 -5.69 8.50
CA ASN A 39 19.47 -6.39 9.02
C ASN A 39 20.60 -5.43 9.39
N TYR A 40 20.80 -4.36 8.60
CA TYR A 40 21.75 -3.32 8.94
C TYR A 40 21.40 -2.63 10.26
N ILE A 41 20.12 -2.24 10.44
CA ILE A 41 19.64 -1.61 11.68
C ILE A 41 19.84 -2.55 12.88
N ILE A 42 19.46 -3.82 12.75
CA ILE A 42 19.63 -4.81 13.81
C ILE A 42 21.12 -5.01 14.11
N GLY A 43 21.98 -5.06 13.10
CA GLY A 43 23.43 -5.18 13.26
C GLY A 43 24.07 -4.04 14.04
N LEU A 44 23.46 -2.83 14.07
CA LEU A 44 23.92 -1.73 14.93
C LEU A 44 23.81 -2.05 16.44
N SER A 45 22.99 -3.03 16.80
CA SER A 45 22.85 -3.51 18.18
C SER A 45 23.82 -4.64 18.55
N GLY A 46 24.55 -5.19 17.57
CA GLY A 46 25.34 -6.41 17.74
C GLY A 46 24.52 -7.71 17.66
N GLU A 47 23.20 -7.61 17.56
CA GLU A 47 22.31 -8.75 17.36
C GLU A 47 22.26 -9.17 15.88
N VAL A 48 21.89 -10.43 15.65
CA VAL A 48 21.71 -10.99 14.30
C VAL A 48 20.23 -11.00 13.88
N ASN A 49 19.31 -11.10 14.84
CA ASN A 49 17.86 -11.22 14.59
C ASN A 49 17.04 -10.54 15.69
N ILE A 50 15.76 -10.27 15.42
CA ILE A 50 14.80 -9.77 16.41
C ILE A 50 14.03 -10.94 17.01
N ASN A 51 14.13 -11.12 18.33
CA ASN A 51 13.46 -12.16 19.10
C ASN A 51 12.76 -11.53 20.33
N PHE A 52 11.84 -12.25 20.97
CA PHE A 52 11.16 -11.74 22.17
C PHE A 52 12.10 -11.38 23.34
N SER A 53 13.27 -12.02 23.40
CA SER A 53 14.27 -11.78 24.44
C SER A 53 15.01 -10.45 24.28
N ASN A 54 15.38 -10.08 23.04
CA ASN A 54 16.17 -8.87 22.75
C ASN A 54 15.28 -7.69 22.30
N PHE A 55 14.00 -7.92 22.00
CA PHE A 55 13.08 -6.87 21.53
C PHE A 55 13.02 -5.64 22.45
N LYS A 56 12.96 -5.86 23.76
CA LYS A 56 12.91 -4.76 24.74
C LYS A 56 14.22 -3.96 24.77
N GLU A 57 15.35 -4.64 24.61
CA GLU A 57 16.68 -4.02 24.60
C GLU A 57 16.89 -3.20 23.32
N LEU A 58 16.46 -3.74 22.17
CA LEU A 58 16.45 -3.04 20.88
C LEU A 58 15.64 -1.74 20.95
N LEU A 59 14.45 -1.78 21.56
CA LEU A 59 13.60 -0.59 21.73
C LEU A 59 14.05 0.37 22.82
N SER A 60 15.04 0.01 23.64
CA SER A 60 15.62 0.90 24.64
C SER A 60 16.78 1.73 24.07
N ASN A 61 17.35 1.32 22.94
CA ASN A 61 18.44 2.03 22.30
C ASN A 61 17.91 3.15 21.39
N PRO A 62 18.20 4.43 21.67
CA PRO A 62 17.67 5.56 20.91
C PRO A 62 18.12 5.57 19.43
N ILE A 63 19.30 5.03 19.12
CA ILE A 63 19.81 4.93 17.75
C ILE A 63 18.96 3.95 16.95
N LEU A 64 18.60 2.82 17.56
CA LEU A 64 17.76 1.81 16.92
C LEU A 64 16.33 2.30 16.75
N ILE A 65 15.77 3.01 17.74
CA ILE A 65 14.45 3.66 17.60
C ILE A 65 14.45 4.61 16.39
N LEU A 66 15.48 5.45 16.25
CA LEU A 66 15.63 6.31 15.08
C LEU A 66 15.80 5.51 13.79
N GLY A 67 16.61 4.44 13.81
CA GLY A 67 16.82 3.55 12.68
C GLY A 67 15.52 2.91 12.21
N PHE A 68 14.73 2.34 13.12
CA PHE A 68 13.40 1.80 12.83
C PHE A 68 12.45 2.90 12.32
N GLY A 69 12.48 4.10 12.90
CA GLY A 69 11.69 5.23 12.40
C GLY A 69 12.01 5.58 10.94
N VAL A 70 13.30 5.68 10.59
CA VAL A 70 13.76 5.90 9.22
C VAL A 70 13.36 4.74 8.31
N TYR A 71 13.48 3.50 8.79
CA TYR A 71 13.05 2.31 8.06
C TYR A 71 11.56 2.36 7.68
N LEU A 72 10.68 2.70 8.64
CA LEU A 72 9.24 2.82 8.39
C LEU A 72 8.91 3.88 7.33
N ILE A 73 9.65 4.99 7.32
CA ILE A 73 9.51 6.04 6.29
C ILE A 73 9.99 5.53 4.93
N LEU A 74 11.14 4.85 4.88
CA LEU A 74 11.69 4.32 3.64
C LEU A 74 10.75 3.30 2.98
N ILE A 75 10.25 2.32 3.73
CA ILE A 75 9.32 1.31 3.19
C ILE A 75 8.02 1.98 2.70
N SER A 76 7.58 3.04 3.36
CA SER A 76 6.39 3.81 2.98
C SER A 76 6.60 4.55 1.66
N ILE A 77 7.74 5.21 1.47
CA ILE A 77 8.08 5.88 0.21
C ILE A 77 8.16 4.87 -0.93
N VAL A 78 8.76 3.71 -0.68
CA VAL A 78 8.93 2.65 -1.67
C VAL A 78 7.59 2.03 -2.09
N ALA A 79 6.71 1.72 -1.13
CA ALA A 79 5.36 1.25 -1.42
C ALA A 79 4.51 2.31 -2.13
N TYR A 80 4.66 3.58 -1.76
CA TYR A 80 3.97 4.66 -2.45
C TYR A 80 4.46 4.81 -3.90
N PHE A 81 5.76 4.63 -4.15
CA PHE A 81 6.31 4.64 -5.50
C PHE A 81 5.74 3.51 -6.36
N GLU A 82 5.61 2.30 -5.82
CA GLU A 82 4.98 1.18 -6.51
C GLU A 82 3.55 1.53 -6.95
N LEU A 83 2.72 2.02 -6.02
CA LEU A 83 1.35 2.42 -6.32
C LEU A 83 1.29 3.57 -7.32
N TYR A 84 2.20 4.53 -7.21
CA TYR A 84 2.33 5.64 -8.14
C TYR A 84 2.57 5.16 -9.56
N LEU A 85 3.51 4.24 -9.77
CA LEU A 85 3.81 3.70 -11.10
C LEU A 85 2.62 2.91 -11.67
N ILE A 86 1.96 2.08 -10.85
CA ILE A 86 0.79 1.30 -11.27
C ILE A 86 -0.33 2.24 -11.73
N ILE A 87 -0.67 3.26 -10.93
CA ILE A 87 -1.72 4.21 -11.28
C ILE A 87 -1.33 5.03 -12.51
N LYS A 88 -0.08 5.46 -12.64
CA LYS A 88 0.38 6.20 -13.83
C LYS A 88 0.36 5.37 -15.11
N LEU A 89 0.67 4.08 -15.03
CA LEU A 89 0.48 3.15 -16.15
C LEU A 89 -0.99 3.12 -16.59
N CYS A 90 -1.91 3.02 -15.64
CA CYS A 90 -3.36 3.01 -15.92
C CYS A 90 -3.87 4.36 -16.46
N THR A 91 -3.45 5.49 -15.88
CA THR A 91 -3.95 6.81 -16.33
C THR A 91 -3.40 7.20 -17.69
N ASN A 92 -2.12 6.91 -17.97
CA ASN A 92 -1.53 7.20 -19.29
C ASN A 92 -2.23 6.41 -20.40
N GLN A 93 -2.68 5.18 -20.09
CA GLN A 93 -3.50 4.39 -21.00
C GLN A 93 -4.83 5.08 -21.34
N LEU A 94 -5.53 5.65 -20.34
CA LEU A 94 -6.79 6.35 -20.54
C LEU A 94 -6.60 7.64 -21.36
N SER A 95 -5.50 8.36 -21.14
CA SER A 95 -5.18 9.60 -21.85
C SER A 95 -4.51 9.40 -23.21
N GLY A 96 -4.20 8.15 -23.60
CA GLY A 96 -3.51 7.84 -24.86
C GLY A 96 -2.03 8.27 -24.90
N SER A 97 -1.43 8.56 -23.75
CA SER A 97 -0.03 8.98 -23.63
C SER A 97 0.89 7.78 -23.39
N ASN A 98 2.13 7.87 -23.87
CA ASN A 98 3.13 6.83 -23.60
C ASN A 98 3.67 6.95 -22.18
N PHE A 99 3.79 5.81 -21.51
CA PHE A 99 4.44 5.71 -20.21
C PHE A 99 5.97 5.79 -20.37
N GLU A 100 6.58 6.71 -19.64
CA GLU A 100 8.04 6.89 -19.64
C GLU A 100 8.56 6.89 -18.20
N PHE A 101 9.27 5.82 -17.83
CA PHE A 101 9.71 5.60 -16.44
C PHE A 101 10.55 6.76 -15.89
N LYS A 102 11.48 7.31 -16.68
CA LYS A 102 12.36 8.41 -16.25
C LYS A 102 11.57 9.67 -15.89
N ARG A 103 10.58 10.02 -16.71
CA ARG A 103 9.69 11.16 -16.45
C ARG A 103 8.87 10.94 -15.19
N GLU A 104 8.25 9.77 -15.05
CA GLU A 104 7.43 9.46 -13.88
C GLU A 104 8.27 9.37 -12.60
N PHE A 105 9.51 8.91 -12.66
CA PHE A 105 10.44 8.91 -11.53
C PHE A 105 10.79 10.34 -11.07
N LEU A 106 11.08 11.26 -12.01
CA LEU A 106 11.34 12.67 -11.68
C LEU A 106 10.10 13.35 -11.08
N ASN A 107 8.92 13.07 -11.65
CA ASN A 107 7.65 13.56 -11.12
C ASN A 107 7.40 13.05 -9.69
N PHE A 108 7.68 11.77 -9.43
CA PHE A 108 7.57 11.19 -8.10
C PHE A 108 8.56 11.83 -7.12
N LYS A 109 9.82 12.01 -7.51
CA LYS A 109 10.84 12.68 -6.69
C LYS A 109 10.40 14.09 -6.28
N ASN A 110 9.90 14.88 -7.24
CA ASN A 110 9.37 16.22 -6.97
C ASN A 110 8.19 16.18 -6.01
N ARG A 111 7.33 15.16 -6.12
CA ARG A 111 6.18 14.97 -5.22
C ARG A 111 6.61 14.61 -3.80
N ILE A 112 7.55 13.67 -3.63
CA ILE A 112 8.09 13.31 -2.31
C ILE A 112 8.78 14.51 -1.66
N SER A 113 9.55 15.28 -2.42
CA SER A 113 10.22 16.48 -1.91
C SER A 113 9.24 17.55 -1.41
N ASN A 114 8.01 17.56 -1.91
CA ASN A 114 6.95 18.47 -1.50
C ASN A 114 5.97 17.84 -0.48
N SER A 115 6.20 16.58 -0.09
CA SER A 115 5.36 15.87 0.88
C SER A 115 5.87 16.11 2.29
N SER A 116 4.94 16.21 3.25
CA SER A 116 5.31 16.36 4.65
C SER A 116 5.65 15.02 5.29
N LEU A 117 6.40 15.03 6.40
CA LEU A 117 6.63 13.83 7.21
C LEU A 117 5.32 13.20 7.69
N LEU A 118 4.31 14.02 7.97
CA LEU A 118 2.98 13.57 8.37
C LEU A 118 2.31 12.75 7.26
N ASP A 119 2.49 13.13 5.99
CA ASP A 119 1.96 12.36 4.86
C ASP A 119 2.56 10.96 4.79
N ALA A 120 3.87 10.83 5.04
CA ALA A 120 4.55 9.53 5.09
C ALA A 120 4.04 8.67 6.26
N ILE A 121 3.84 9.26 7.44
CA ILE A 121 3.30 8.57 8.62
C ILE A 121 1.87 8.09 8.35
N LEU A 122 1.01 8.95 7.78
CA LEU A 122 -0.38 8.58 7.47
C LEU A 122 -0.45 7.49 6.40
N PHE A 123 0.44 7.53 5.40
CA PHE A 123 0.54 6.47 4.40
C PHE A 123 1.01 5.15 5.02
N PHE A 124 1.97 5.19 5.96
CA PHE A 124 2.40 4.01 6.70
C PHE A 124 1.25 3.39 7.51
N ILE A 125 0.49 4.21 8.23
CA ILE A 125 -0.71 3.76 8.97
C ILE A 125 -1.71 3.11 8.01
N TYR A 126 -1.90 3.69 6.82
CA TYR A 126 -2.77 3.12 5.81
C TYR A 126 -2.30 1.74 5.30
N ILE A 127 -0.98 1.53 5.13
CA ILE A 127 -0.44 0.20 4.81
C ILE A 127 -0.79 -0.82 5.89
N ILE A 128 -0.64 -0.46 7.17
CA ILE A 128 -0.99 -1.36 8.29
C ILE A 128 -2.48 -1.75 8.23
N LEU A 129 -3.35 -0.79 7.93
CA LEU A 129 -4.79 -1.05 7.79
C LEU A 129 -5.13 -2.04 6.66
N ILE A 130 -4.29 -2.14 5.63
CA ILE A 130 -4.46 -3.10 4.53
C ILE A 130 -3.95 -4.50 4.88
N ILE A 131 -3.01 -4.66 5.82
CA ILE A 131 -2.39 -5.97 6.13
C ILE A 131 -3.45 -7.06 6.37
N PRO A 132 -4.47 -6.86 7.22
CA PRO A 132 -5.49 -7.89 7.46
C PRO A 132 -6.35 -8.20 6.23
N LEU A 133 -6.40 -7.30 5.26
CA LEU A 133 -7.12 -7.52 3.99
C LEU A 133 -6.24 -8.16 2.91
N ALA A 134 -4.92 -8.19 3.10
CA ALA A 134 -4.02 -8.85 2.17
C ALA A 134 -4.33 -10.35 2.06
N GLU A 135 -4.80 -10.97 3.15
CA GLU A 135 -5.19 -12.38 3.22
C GLU A 135 -6.44 -12.70 2.38
N ILE A 136 -7.34 -11.74 2.17
CA ILE A 136 -8.56 -11.89 1.35
C ILE A 136 -8.36 -11.43 -0.11
N GLY A 137 -7.11 -11.22 -0.54
CA GLY A 137 -6.75 -10.93 -1.93
C GLY A 137 -6.40 -9.46 -2.23
N PHE A 138 -6.50 -8.54 -1.26
CA PHE A 138 -6.13 -7.12 -1.42
C PHE A 138 -4.69 -6.87 -0.96
N SER A 139 -3.71 -7.44 -1.69
CA SER A 139 -2.28 -7.33 -1.32
C SER A 139 -1.50 -6.39 -2.22
N ILE A 140 -0.65 -5.56 -1.62
CA ILE A 140 0.42 -4.79 -2.30
C ILE A 140 1.71 -5.59 -2.10
N SER A 141 2.74 -5.36 -2.92
CA SER A 141 3.98 -6.14 -2.83
C SER A 141 4.61 -6.16 -1.44
N LEU A 142 4.41 -5.11 -0.65
CA LEU A 142 4.87 -5.02 0.74
C LEU A 142 4.07 -5.91 1.71
N THR A 143 2.76 -6.09 1.48
CA THR A 143 1.90 -6.91 2.35
C THR A 143 1.80 -8.38 1.89
N LYS A 144 2.28 -8.68 0.67
CA LYS A 144 2.33 -10.05 0.13
C LYS A 144 3.25 -10.95 0.96
N GLY A 145 2.66 -12.00 1.54
CA GLY A 145 3.37 -13.01 2.34
C GLY A 145 3.40 -12.71 3.84
N ILE A 146 2.81 -11.59 4.27
CA ILE A 146 2.47 -11.39 5.68
C ILE A 146 1.15 -12.13 5.91
N TYR A 147 1.20 -13.19 6.71
CA TYR A 147 0.03 -13.94 7.14
C TYR A 147 0.03 -14.04 8.66
N ILE A 148 -1.14 -13.99 9.26
CA ILE A 148 -1.32 -14.32 10.67
C ILE A 148 -1.21 -15.85 10.79
N PRO A 149 -0.27 -16.39 11.59
CA PRO A 149 -0.15 -17.83 11.75
C PRO A 149 -1.43 -18.47 12.32
N GLN A 150 -1.80 -19.65 11.81
CA GLN A 150 -3.05 -20.33 12.16
C GLN A 150 -3.23 -20.54 13.68
N PHE A 151 -2.16 -20.84 14.41
CA PHE A 151 -2.22 -20.96 15.86
C PHE A 151 -2.76 -19.70 16.56
N ILE A 152 -2.42 -18.50 16.07
CA ILE A 152 -2.91 -17.24 16.64
C ILE A 152 -4.40 -17.06 16.35
N THR A 153 -4.83 -17.32 15.11
CA THR A 153 -6.24 -17.23 14.75
C THR A 153 -7.06 -18.26 15.51
N ASP A 154 -6.59 -19.50 15.61
CA ASP A 154 -7.28 -20.60 16.29
C ASP A 154 -7.47 -20.29 17.78
N GLU A 155 -6.46 -19.73 18.45
CA GLU A 155 -6.58 -19.34 19.86
C GLU A 155 -7.58 -18.17 20.05
N LEU A 156 -7.64 -17.23 19.11
CA LEU A 156 -8.62 -16.12 19.13
C LEU A 156 -10.06 -16.63 18.93
N PHE A 157 -10.28 -17.56 18.01
CA PHE A 157 -11.61 -18.10 17.68
C PHE A 157 -12.09 -19.19 18.64
N LYS A 158 -11.23 -19.66 19.55
CA LYS A 158 -11.55 -20.71 20.52
C LYS A 158 -12.60 -20.30 21.56
N THR A 159 -12.71 -19.01 21.85
CA THR A 159 -13.70 -18.48 22.80
C THR A 159 -14.75 -17.67 22.05
N ASP A 160 -16.02 -17.77 22.47
CA ASP A 160 -17.11 -17.00 21.85
C ASP A 160 -16.83 -15.49 21.89
N PHE A 161 -16.23 -15.02 22.98
CA PHE A 161 -15.83 -13.62 23.14
C PHE A 161 -14.71 -13.26 22.17
N GLY A 162 -13.64 -14.06 22.10
CA GLY A 162 -12.53 -13.82 21.17
C GLY A 162 -12.98 -13.85 19.71
N ALA A 163 -13.83 -14.81 19.34
CA ALA A 163 -14.45 -14.90 18.01
C ALA A 163 -15.29 -13.66 17.67
N PHE A 164 -16.13 -13.20 18.60
CA PHE A 164 -16.96 -12.00 18.41
C PHE A 164 -16.10 -10.74 18.19
N PHE A 165 -15.14 -10.46 19.08
CA PHE A 165 -14.29 -9.27 18.97
C PHE A 165 -13.41 -9.30 17.72
N THR A 166 -12.86 -10.46 17.38
CA THR A 166 -12.06 -10.63 16.17
C THR A 166 -12.91 -10.37 14.91
N SER A 167 -14.14 -10.89 14.88
CA SER A 167 -15.06 -10.67 13.76
C SER A 167 -15.44 -9.19 13.61
N VAL A 168 -15.79 -8.52 14.71
CA VAL A 168 -16.12 -7.09 14.71
C VAL A 168 -14.92 -6.25 14.27
N PHE A 169 -13.72 -6.61 14.72
CA PHE A 169 -12.48 -5.92 14.33
C PHE A 169 -12.20 -6.05 12.83
N ILE A 170 -12.30 -7.26 12.27
CA ILE A 170 -12.12 -7.48 10.82
C ILE A 170 -13.17 -6.70 10.03
N LEU A 171 -14.45 -6.73 10.44
CA LEU A 171 -15.52 -5.96 9.78
C LEU A 171 -15.25 -4.45 9.82
N ALA A 172 -14.76 -3.93 10.94
CA ALA A 172 -14.37 -2.52 11.06
C ALA A 172 -13.23 -2.17 10.10
N LEU A 173 -12.22 -3.03 9.97
CA LEU A 173 -11.11 -2.84 9.03
C LEU A 173 -11.57 -2.87 7.57
N VAL A 174 -12.43 -3.83 7.21
CA VAL A 174 -13.04 -3.90 5.86
C VAL A 174 -13.80 -2.60 5.57
N TYR A 175 -14.62 -2.14 6.51
CA TYR A 175 -15.37 -0.90 6.37
C TYR A 175 -14.47 0.32 6.20
N ILE A 176 -13.43 0.46 7.03
CA ILE A 176 -12.47 1.58 6.95
C ILE A 176 -11.76 1.56 5.59
N ASN A 177 -11.25 0.42 5.14
CA ASN A 177 -10.57 0.30 3.86
C ASN A 177 -11.49 0.61 2.68
N PHE A 178 -12.75 0.16 2.73
CA PHE A 178 -13.75 0.52 1.73
C PHE A 178 -13.96 2.04 1.68
N ARG A 179 -14.11 2.69 2.85
CA ARG A 179 -14.24 4.15 2.94
C ARG A 179 -13.00 4.91 2.43
N LEU A 180 -11.83 4.28 2.51
CA LEU A 180 -10.55 4.81 2.06
C LEU A 180 -10.11 4.29 0.68
N ILE A 181 -10.97 3.61 -0.09
CA ILE A 181 -10.58 2.96 -1.35
C ILE A 181 -9.99 3.94 -2.38
N TYR A 182 -10.42 5.20 -2.38
CA TYR A 182 -9.95 6.23 -3.31
C TYR A 182 -8.67 6.93 -2.89
N ILE A 183 -8.23 6.74 -1.63
CA ILE A 183 -7.08 7.48 -1.09
C ILE A 183 -5.82 7.30 -1.95
N LEU A 184 -5.60 6.09 -2.46
CA LEU A 184 -4.43 5.73 -3.26
C LEU A 184 -4.46 6.41 -4.63
N VAL A 185 -5.62 6.38 -5.29
CA VAL A 185 -5.82 7.01 -6.59
C VAL A 185 -5.69 8.54 -6.46
N LEU A 186 -6.31 9.12 -5.42
CA LEU A 186 -6.23 10.55 -5.14
C LEU A 186 -4.79 10.97 -4.81
N ALA A 187 -4.05 10.18 -4.04
CA ALA A 187 -2.66 10.45 -3.70
C ALA A 187 -1.76 10.57 -4.93
N VAL A 188 -2.03 9.83 -6.00
CA VAL A 188 -1.24 9.88 -7.23
C VAL A 188 -1.72 10.97 -8.19
N ILE A 189 -3.04 11.09 -8.38
CA ILE A 189 -3.63 12.00 -9.37
C ILE A 189 -3.60 13.44 -8.87
N LYS A 190 -3.95 13.67 -7.61
CA LYS A 190 -4.02 15.02 -7.04
C LYS A 190 -2.72 15.38 -6.34
N ASN A 191 -2.18 16.55 -6.63
CA ASN A 191 -0.97 17.05 -5.95
C ASN A 191 -1.34 17.74 -4.63
N GLN A 192 -1.89 16.98 -3.68
CA GLN A 192 -2.32 17.48 -2.37
C GLN A 192 -1.86 16.55 -1.24
N SER A 193 -1.92 17.05 0.00
CA SER A 193 -1.52 16.29 1.18
C SER A 193 -2.38 15.02 1.36
N PHE A 194 -1.79 14.01 1.97
CA PHE A 194 -2.42 12.71 2.19
C PHE A 194 -3.67 12.85 3.07
N PHE A 195 -3.64 13.75 4.06
CA PHE A 195 -4.81 14.07 4.88
C PHE A 195 -5.99 14.59 4.06
N LYS A 196 -5.75 15.44 3.05
CA LYS A 196 -6.82 15.90 2.15
C LYS A 196 -7.39 14.75 1.33
N ASN A 197 -6.55 13.82 0.90
CA ASN A 197 -7.00 12.60 0.19
C ASN A 197 -7.86 11.69 1.08
N ILE A 198 -7.54 11.56 2.37
CA ILE A 198 -8.39 10.82 3.34
C ILE A 198 -9.79 11.44 3.35
N ARG A 199 -9.87 12.75 3.63
CA ARG A 199 -11.15 13.45 3.73
C ARG A 199 -11.97 13.32 2.45
N GLU A 200 -11.33 13.53 1.31
CA GLU A 200 -12.00 13.43 0.02
C GLU A 200 -12.47 11.99 -0.28
N SER A 201 -11.68 10.96 0.04
CA SER A 201 -12.12 9.57 -0.09
C SER A 201 -13.37 9.29 0.75
N LEU A 202 -13.44 9.82 1.97
CA LEU A 202 -14.61 9.67 2.84
C LEU A 202 -15.85 10.38 2.28
N GLU A 203 -15.67 11.53 1.63
CA GLU A 203 -16.75 12.29 0.98
C GLU A 203 -17.25 11.58 -0.27
N LEU A 204 -16.34 11.09 -1.14
CA LEU A 204 -16.70 10.33 -2.35
C LEU A 204 -17.45 9.05 -2.00
N THR A 205 -16.95 8.27 -1.05
CA THR A 205 -17.62 7.03 -0.63
C THR A 205 -18.98 7.32 -0.01
N LYS A 206 -19.13 8.40 0.77
CA LYS A 206 -20.44 8.80 1.34
C LYS A 206 -21.47 9.15 0.27
N LYS A 207 -21.06 9.71 -0.88
CA LYS A 207 -21.97 10.02 -1.99
C LYS A 207 -22.49 8.76 -2.67
N ILE A 208 -21.63 7.76 -2.87
CA ILE A 208 -22.02 6.45 -3.42
C ILE A 208 -23.13 5.79 -2.60
N TRP A 209 -23.11 5.94 -1.26
CA TRP A 209 -24.17 5.40 -0.39
C TRP A 209 -25.45 6.23 -0.36
N LYS A 210 -25.44 7.46 -0.89
CA LYS A 210 -26.59 8.38 -0.89
C LYS A 210 -27.30 8.45 -2.24
N GLU A 211 -26.59 8.16 -3.32
CA GLU A 211 -27.15 8.11 -4.68
C GLU A 211 -27.37 6.64 -5.04
N ASP A 212 -28.63 6.21 -5.19
CA ASP A 212 -29.02 4.91 -5.78
C ASP A 212 -28.68 4.83 -7.29
N ASP A 213 -28.08 5.87 -7.86
CA ASP A 213 -27.67 5.91 -9.25
C ASP A 213 -26.21 5.48 -9.41
N ILE A 214 -26.03 4.21 -9.76
CA ILE A 214 -24.80 3.67 -10.34
C ILE A 214 -24.61 4.30 -11.73
N LYS A 215 -24.23 5.57 -11.76
CA LYS A 215 -23.59 6.21 -12.91
C LYS A 215 -22.49 7.09 -12.36
N ILE A 216 -21.34 7.04 -13.04
CA ILE A 216 -20.13 7.83 -12.82
C ILE A 216 -19.10 7.10 -11.94
N ILE A 217 -18.18 6.40 -12.60
CA ILE A 217 -16.78 6.83 -12.74
C ILE A 217 -16.30 6.20 -14.06
N ILE A 218 -16.36 6.97 -15.15
CA ILE A 218 -15.48 6.99 -16.34
C ILE A 218 -16.07 8.14 -17.18
N VAL A 219 -15.54 9.34 -16.97
CA VAL A 219 -15.46 10.40 -17.98
C VAL A 219 -14.02 10.89 -17.92
#